data_AF-A0ABD7ZFJ9-F1
#
_entry.id   AF-A0ABD7ZFJ9-F1
#
_cell.length_a   1.000
_cell.length_b   1.000
_cell.length_c   1.000
_cell.angle_alpha   90.00
_cell.angle_beta   90.00
_cell.angle_gamma   90.00
#
_symmetry.space_group_name_H-M   'P 1'
#
loop_
_entity.id
_entity.type
_entity.pdbx_description
1 polymer ?
#
loop_
_entity_poly.entity_id
_entity_poly.type
_entity_poly.pdbx_seq_one_letter_code
_entity_poly.pdbx_strand_id
1 'polypeptide(L)' 'MKKLLLIVIGALVISACANKDVYFNGSEGSHSGMKFDKDTRHWGVNQ' A
#
# COMPACT_ATOMS: atom_id res chain seq x y z
N MET A 1 6.59 4.91 -18.96
CA MET A 1 6.05 6.12 -18.30
C MET A 1 4.58 5.96 -17.90
N LYS A 2 3.62 5.86 -18.84
CA LYS A 2 2.18 5.79 -18.52
C LYS A 2 1.78 4.62 -17.59
N LYS A 3 2.41 3.46 -17.74
CA LYS A 3 2.13 2.27 -16.92
C LYS A 3 2.44 2.49 -15.43
N LEU A 4 3.54 3.17 -15.11
CA LEU A 4 3.91 3.50 -13.72
C LEU A 4 2.91 4.46 -13.10
N LEU A 5 2.48 5.47 -13.87
CA LEU A 5 1.45 6.40 -13.42
C LEU A 5 0.14 5.66 -13.09
N LEU A 6 -0.28 4.72 -13.93
CA LEU A 6 -1.47 3.92 -13.68
C LEU A 6 -1.34 3.05 -12.42
N ILE A 7 -0.16 2.46 -12.18
CA ILE A 7 0.11 1.67 -10.97
C ILE A 7 0.01 2.55 -9.72
N VAL A 8 0.62 3.74 -9.73
CA VAL A 8 0.58 4.67 -8.60
C VAL A 8 -0.85 5.14 -8.34
N ILE A 9 -1.60 5.52 -9.37
CA ILE A 9 -3.01 5.93 -9.23
C ILE A 9 -3.83 4.76 -8.66
N GLY A 10 -3.65 3.55 -9.16
CA GLY A 10 -4.34 2.36 -8.65
C GLY A 10 -4.04 2.11 -7.17
N ALA A 11 -2.77 2.18 -6.78
CA ALA A 11 -2.35 2.03 -5.39
C ALA A 11 -2.99 3.10 -4.48
N LEU A 12 -3.05 4.36 -4.93
CA LEU A 12 -3.68 5.45 -4.18
C LEU A 12 -5.19 5.26 -4.03
N VAL A 13 -5.89 4.86 -5.08
CA VAL A 13 -7.34 4.59 -5.04
C VAL A 13 -7.65 3.44 -4.10
N ILE A 14 -6.90 2.34 -4.18
CA ILE A 14 -7.08 1.19 -3.27
C ILE A 14 -6.88 1.64 -1.82
N SER A 15 -5.81 2.37 -1.52
CA SER A 15 -5.52 2.85 -0.17
C SER A 15 -6.55 3.85 0.36
N ALA A 16 -7.11 4.71 -0.50
CA ALA A 16 -8.16 5.65 -0.10
C ALA A 16 -9.50 4.98 0.21
N CYS A 17 -9.79 3.84 -0.44
CA CYS A 17 -11.02 3.08 -0.24
C CYS A 17 -10.86 1.94 0.79
N ALA A 18 -9.64 1.61 1.19
CA ALA A 18 -9.37 0.52 2.13
C ALA A 18 -9.68 0.96 3.57
N ASN A 19 -10.51 0.16 4.26
CA ASN A 19 -10.78 0.32 5.69
C ASN A 19 -9.89 -0.62 6.54
N LYS A 20 -8.80 -1.11 5.95
CA LYS A 20 -7.83 -2.05 6.51
C LYS A 20 -6.44 -1.71 5.97
N ASP A 21 -5.41 -2.24 6.62
CA ASP A 21 -4.05 -2.12 6.12
C ASP A 21 -3.92 -2.77 4.75
N VAL A 22 -3.14 -2.14 3.87
CA VAL A 22 -2.91 -2.63 2.50
C VAL A 22 -1.45 -3.02 2.36
N TYR A 23 -1.21 -4.27 1.96
CA TYR A 23 0.13 -4.81 1.76
C TYR A 23 0.40 -4.97 0.27
N PHE A 24 1.53 -4.45 -0.18
CA PHE A 24 2.02 -4.59 -1.54
C PHE A 24 3.31 -5.39 -1.51
N ASN A 25 3.31 -6.54 -2.20
CA ASN A 25 4.44 -7.48 -2.22
C ASN A 25 4.88 -7.94 -0.82
N GLY A 26 3.89 -8.33 -0.01
CA GLY A 26 4.05 -8.76 1.38
C GLY A 26 2.70 -9.08 1.99
N SER A 27 2.70 -9.42 3.27
CA SER A 27 1.49 -9.66 4.06
C SER A 27 1.73 -9.27 5.52
N GLU A 28 0.67 -9.19 6.30
CA GLU A 28 0.80 -8.98 7.75
C GLU A 28 1.82 -9.97 8.37
N GLY A 29 2.77 -9.44 9.14
CA GLY A 29 3.85 -10.21 9.77
C GLY A 29 4.95 -10.73 8.83
N SER A 30 4.98 -10.36 7.55
CA SER A 30 5.99 -10.86 6.60
C SER A 30 7.34 -10.13 6.68
N HIS A 31 7.45 -9.04 7.44
CA HIS A 31 8.66 -8.21 7.57
C HIS A 31 9.27 -7.78 6.21
N SER A 32 8.42 -7.68 5.18
CA SER A 32 8.81 -7.47 3.79
C SER A 32 7.69 -6.83 2.98
N GLY A 33 8.06 -6.09 1.94
CA GLY A 33 7.12 -5.37 1.09
C GLY A 33 6.77 -3.97 1.63
N MET A 34 5.79 -3.34 0.98
CA MET A 34 5.24 -2.05 1.41
C MET A 34 3.91 -2.24 2.13
N LYS A 35 3.69 -1.44 3.16
CA LYS A 35 2.42 -1.34 3.90
C LYS A 35 1.87 0.08 3.75
N PHE A 36 0.57 0.20 3.49
CA PHE A 36 -0.21 1.38 3.81
C PHE A 36 -0.96 1.13 5.12
N ASP A 37 -0.66 1.94 6.13
CA ASP A 37 -1.25 1.87 7.45
C ASP A 37 -2.55 2.69 7.47
N LYS A 38 -3.68 2.05 7.76
CA LYS A 38 -4.99 2.70 7.68
C LYS A 38 -5.19 3.78 8.74
N ASP A 39 -4.56 3.60 9.90
CA ASP A 39 -4.80 4.41 11.08
C ASP A 39 -3.99 5.71 11.01
N THR A 40 -2.74 5.61 10.57
CA THR A 40 -1.84 6.76 10.37
C THR A 40 -1.90 7.34 8.96
N ARG A 41 -2.49 6.62 7.99
CA ARG A 41 -2.51 6.93 6.55
C ARG A 41 -1.11 7.08 5.95
N HIS A 42 -0.13 6.39 6.50
CA HIS A 42 1.26 6.45 6.06
C HIS A 42 1.65 5.20 5.28
N TRP A 43 2.53 5.41 4.29
CA TRP A 43 3.18 4.34 3.55
C TRP A 43 4.55 4.06 4.17
N GLY A 44 4.91 2.79 4.31
CA GLY A 44 6.19 2.37 4.85
C GLY A 44 6.58 0.97 4.42
N VAL A 45 7.75 0.53 4.88
CA VAL A 45 8.14 -0.88 4.79
C VAL A 45 7.34 -1.65 5.83
N ASN A 46 6.80 -2.79 5.42
CA ASN A 46 6.17 -3.73 6.35
C ASN A 46 7.24 -4.30 7.27
N GLN A 47 7.21 -3.90 8.54
CA GLN A 47 8.14 -4.34 9.58
C GLN A 47 7.51 -5.38 10.50
#